data_AF-A0AAV4G8C0-F1
#
_entry.id   AF-A0AAV4G8C0-F1
#
_cell.length_a   1.000
_cell.length_b   1.000
_cell.length_c   1.000
_cell.angle_alpha   90.00
_cell.angle_beta   90.00
_cell.angle_gamma   90.00
#
_symmetry.space_group_name_H-M   'P 1'
#
loop_
_entity.id
_entity.type
_entity.pdbx_description
1 polymer ?
#
loop_
_entity_poly.entity_id
_entity_poly.type
_entity_poly.pdbx_seq_one_letter_code
_entity_poly.pdbx_strand_id
1 'polypeptide(L)'
;MSVSDIPRLETSVGDLDQATVQGLKACYWPGRTEIIRHEGITYYLDGAHTGESIENCAQWFKDVAGKEKAELESRNGKVIRLLLFNVTKKRNPVNLLRHLTDCQFDEAAFTPNLMSTVHHGNIMDHYDSNQGYEELTDIPKDNQKVWDALVNRQEPSQVFPCVLQALSWVTQGRDPLVKVADPSAVLPEVPHHCLDATHIQVLVTGSLLLVGPVLGILKPGFND
;
A
#
# COMPACT_ATOMS: atom_id res chain seq x y z
N MET A 1 10.88 24.32 2.03
CA MET A 1 10.34 24.65 3.35
C MET A 1 10.77 23.51 4.25
N SER A 2 11.70 23.77 5.16
CA SER A 2 12.15 22.80 6.17
C SER A 2 11.05 22.60 7.22
N VAL A 3 11.05 21.47 7.93
CA VAL A 3 10.18 21.24 9.10
C VAL A 3 10.36 22.34 10.16
N SER A 4 11.55 22.94 10.22
CA SER A 4 11.83 24.12 11.06
C SER A 4 11.05 25.37 10.67
N ASP A 5 10.60 25.46 9.42
CA ASP A 5 9.92 26.63 8.86
C ASP A 5 8.40 26.55 9.05
N ILE A 6 7.88 25.41 9.52
CA ILE A 6 6.48 25.24 9.87
C ILE A 6 6.25 26.02 11.17
N PRO A 7 5.35 27.03 11.19
CA PRO A 7 5.03 27.76 12.41
C PRO A 7 4.59 26.77 13.49
N ARG A 8 5.39 26.68 14.56
CA ARG A 8 4.98 25.91 15.74
C ARG A 8 3.99 26.77 16.49
N LEU A 9 2.82 26.22 16.76
CA LEU A 9 1.94 26.80 17.75
C LEU A 9 2.70 26.76 19.09
N GLU A 10 3.06 27.92 19.61
CA GLU A 10 3.52 28.08 21.00
C GLU A 10 2.33 27.97 21.97
N THR A 11 1.47 26.98 21.74
CA THR A 11 0.33 26.66 22.60
C THR A 11 0.77 25.56 23.57
N SER A 12 0.72 25.84 24.86
CA SER A 12 0.74 24.80 25.88
C SER A 12 -0.53 23.94 25.76
N VAL A 13 -0.51 22.71 26.27
CA VAL A 13 -1.69 21.81 26.26
C VAL A 13 -2.93 22.45 26.94
N GLY A 14 -2.74 23.49 27.75
CA GLY A 14 -3.81 24.26 28.37
C GLY A 14 -4.47 25.34 27.49
N ASP A 15 -3.89 25.66 26.32
CA ASP A 15 -4.36 26.74 25.44
C ASP A 15 -5.34 26.27 24.36
N LEU A 16 -5.54 24.95 24.22
CA LEU A 16 -6.53 24.37 23.34
C LEU A 16 -7.81 24.08 24.12
N ASP A 17 -8.96 24.53 23.60
CA ASP A 17 -10.24 24.15 24.17
C ASP A 17 -10.49 22.64 24.02
N GLN A 18 -11.39 22.11 24.85
CA GLN A 18 -11.70 20.69 24.86
C GLN A 18 -12.26 20.21 23.51
N ALA A 19 -12.97 21.07 22.79
CA ALA A 19 -13.51 20.75 21.47
C ALA A 19 -12.40 20.52 20.43
N THR A 20 -11.37 21.36 20.45
CA THR A 20 -10.20 21.28 19.57
C THR A 20 -9.37 20.04 19.89
N VAL A 21 -9.10 19.78 21.17
CA VAL A 21 -8.40 18.56 21.60
C VAL A 21 -9.17 17.32 21.16
N GLN A 22 -10.49 17.32 21.33
CA GLN A 22 -11.32 16.20 20.90
C GLN A 22 -11.33 16.03 19.39
N GLY A 23 -11.40 17.13 18.63
CA GLY A 23 -11.33 17.11 17.17
C GLY A 23 -10.00 16.55 16.65
N LEU A 24 -8.87 16.95 17.25
CA LEU A 24 -7.55 16.42 16.89
C LEU A 24 -7.40 14.93 17.23
N LYS A 25 -7.89 14.50 18.40
CA LYS A 25 -7.86 13.09 18.81
C LYS A 25 -8.77 12.20 17.95
N ALA A 26 -9.92 12.72 17.54
CA ALA A 26 -10.89 12.00 16.72
C ALA A 26 -10.60 12.09 15.22
N CYS A 27 -9.61 12.89 14.80
CA CYS A 27 -9.24 13.04 13.41
C CYS A 27 -8.81 11.69 12.84
N TYR A 28 -9.56 11.22 11.86
CA TYR A 28 -9.29 10.00 11.12
C TYR A 28 -9.30 10.35 9.64
N TRP A 29 -8.17 10.09 8.98
CA TRP A 29 -8.01 10.32 7.55
C TRP A 29 -7.74 8.97 6.87
N PRO A 30 -8.77 8.37 6.24
CA PRO A 30 -8.64 7.11 5.53
C PRO A 30 -7.52 7.13 4.48
N GLY A 31 -6.66 6.11 4.50
CA GLY A 31 -5.53 5.98 3.59
C GLY A 31 -4.34 6.88 3.90
N ARG A 32 -4.27 7.46 5.10
CA ARG A 32 -3.09 8.17 5.65
C ARG A 32 -2.62 7.46 6.90
N THR A 33 -1.39 6.94 6.85
CA THR A 33 -0.76 6.16 7.94
C THR A 33 -1.72 5.18 8.61
N GLU A 34 -2.56 4.52 7.80
CA GLU A 34 -3.65 3.68 8.27
C GLU A 34 -3.19 2.22 8.39
N ILE A 35 -3.57 1.57 9.49
CA ILE A 35 -3.25 0.16 9.73
C ILE A 35 -4.54 -0.64 9.85
N ILE A 36 -4.69 -1.67 9.01
CA ILE A 36 -5.79 -2.64 9.05
C ILE A 36 -5.20 -4.00 9.40
N ARG A 37 -5.75 -4.66 10.42
CA ARG A 37 -5.27 -5.97 10.89
C ARG A 37 -6.35 -7.02 10.73
N HIS A 38 -6.03 -8.07 9.99
CA HIS A 38 -6.81 -9.30 9.91
C HIS A 38 -5.96 -10.48 10.41
N GLU A 39 -6.56 -11.67 10.48
CA GLU A 39 -5.83 -12.85 10.96
C GLU A 39 -4.69 -13.21 10.00
N GLY A 40 -3.46 -13.24 10.52
CA GLY A 40 -2.27 -13.61 9.75
C GLY A 40 -1.83 -12.58 8.69
N ILE A 41 -2.42 -11.38 8.66
CA ILE A 41 -2.05 -10.30 7.73
C ILE A 41 -2.32 -8.89 8.31
N THR A 42 -1.38 -7.98 8.09
CA THR A 42 -1.52 -6.55 8.41
C THR A 42 -1.27 -5.70 7.19
N TYR A 43 -2.17 -4.76 6.90
CA TYR A 43 -2.04 -3.76 5.84
C TYR A 43 -1.64 -2.42 6.43
N TYR A 44 -0.68 -1.78 5.77
CA TYR A 44 -0.18 -0.45 6.04
C TYR A 44 -0.51 0.40 4.82
N LEU A 45 -1.39 1.37 4.95
CA LEU A 45 -1.93 2.14 3.83
C LEU A 45 -1.53 3.60 3.96
N ASP A 46 -0.81 4.12 2.96
CA ASP A 46 -0.53 5.54 2.86
C ASP A 46 -0.49 6.02 1.40
N GLY A 47 -1.35 6.97 1.04
CA GLY A 47 -1.41 7.54 -0.31
C GLY A 47 -0.29 8.53 -0.67
N ALA A 48 0.89 8.41 -0.06
CA ALA A 48 2.07 9.20 -0.39
C ALA A 48 2.42 9.08 -1.88
N HIS A 49 2.85 10.17 -2.51
CA HIS A 49 3.11 10.22 -3.97
C HIS A 49 4.13 11.32 -4.38
N THR A 50 4.83 11.89 -3.40
CA THR A 50 5.99 12.78 -3.57
C THR A 50 7.18 12.17 -2.84
N GLY A 51 8.42 12.54 -3.20
CA GLY A 51 9.63 11.99 -2.56
C GLY A 51 9.61 12.14 -1.04
N GLU A 52 9.34 13.35 -0.55
CA GLU A 52 9.22 13.66 0.88
C GLU A 52 8.10 12.87 1.56
N SER A 53 6.91 12.77 0.95
CA SER A 53 5.81 12.00 1.55
C SER A 53 6.10 10.50 1.61
N ILE A 54 6.80 9.94 0.60
CA ILE A 54 7.15 8.52 0.56
C ILE A 54 8.28 8.23 1.56
N GLU A 55 9.22 9.15 1.75
CA GLU A 55 10.23 9.06 2.81
C GLU A 55 9.58 9.00 4.20
N ASN A 56 8.61 9.89 4.47
CA ASN A 56 7.85 9.86 5.72
C ASN A 56 7.02 8.58 5.86
N CYS A 57 6.38 8.11 4.79
CA CYS A 57 5.67 6.83 4.75
C CYS A 57 6.60 5.66 5.06
N ALA A 58 7.79 5.63 4.45
CA ALA A 58 8.79 4.58 4.66
C ALA A 58 9.26 4.55 6.12
N GLN A 59 9.50 5.73 6.71
CA GLN A 59 9.90 5.84 8.11
C GLN A 59 8.78 5.35 9.05
N TRP A 60 7.55 5.83 8.83
CA TRP A 60 6.39 5.36 9.57
C TRP A 60 6.23 3.84 9.49
N PHE A 61 6.27 3.27 8.27
CA PHE A 61 6.14 1.84 8.04
C PHE A 61 7.22 1.04 8.78
N LYS A 62 8.50 1.43 8.65
CA LYS A 62 9.61 0.77 9.37
C LYS A 62 9.36 0.75 10.88
N ASP A 63 8.88 1.86 11.45
CA ASP A 63 8.65 1.97 12.88
C ASP A 63 7.50 1.10 13.36
N VAL A 64 6.34 1.14 12.68
CA VAL A 64 5.16 0.38 13.13
C VAL A 64 5.24 -1.10 12.75
N ALA A 65 5.69 -1.42 11.54
CA ALA A 65 5.82 -2.79 11.05
C ALA A 65 7.04 -3.49 11.67
N GLY A 66 8.10 -2.75 12.02
CA GLY A 66 9.24 -3.27 12.78
C GLY A 66 8.86 -3.75 14.17
N LYS A 67 8.05 -2.96 14.89
CA LYS A 67 7.52 -3.34 16.21
C LYS A 67 6.64 -4.59 16.14
N GLU A 68 5.66 -4.60 15.22
CA GLU A 68 4.79 -5.77 15.03
C GLU A 68 5.60 -7.02 14.64
N LYS A 69 6.59 -6.88 13.76
CA LYS A 69 7.47 -7.99 13.36
C LYS A 69 8.22 -8.57 14.56
N ALA A 70 8.85 -7.73 15.38
CA ALA A 70 9.57 -8.17 16.58
C ALA A 70 8.65 -8.90 17.57
N GLU A 71 7.43 -8.40 17.78
CA GLU A 71 6.43 -9.04 18.66
C GLU A 71 5.97 -10.41 18.14
N LEU A 72 5.77 -10.55 16.83
CA LEU A 72 5.37 -11.81 16.20
C LEU A 72 6.52 -12.84 16.20
N GLU A 73 7.74 -12.41 15.86
CA GLU A 73 8.92 -13.28 15.85
C GLU A 73 9.32 -13.76 17.25
N SER A 74 9.08 -12.95 18.29
CA SER A 74 9.27 -13.37 19.69
C SER A 74 8.39 -14.56 20.10
N ARG A 75 7.32 -14.82 19.35
CA ARG A 75 6.37 -15.93 19.52
C ARG A 75 6.57 -17.03 18.47
N ASN A 76 7.80 -17.15 17.94
CA ASN A 76 8.17 -18.06 16.84
C ASN A 76 7.37 -17.83 15.54
N GLY A 77 6.86 -16.62 15.31
CA GLY A 77 6.27 -16.25 14.04
C GLY A 77 7.33 -16.05 12.94
N LYS A 78 6.96 -16.28 11.68
CA LYS A 78 7.74 -15.91 10.50
C LYS A 78 7.00 -14.79 9.76
N VAL A 79 7.60 -13.62 9.65
CA VAL A 79 6.97 -12.44 9.05
C VAL A 79 7.62 -12.10 7.73
N ILE A 80 6.80 -11.95 6.68
CA ILE A 80 7.22 -11.43 5.38
C ILE A 80 6.62 -10.05 5.13
N ARG A 81 7.31 -9.23 4.33
CA ARG A 81 6.89 -7.90 3.91
C ARG A 81 6.69 -7.85 2.40
N LEU A 82 5.52 -7.40 1.99
CA LEU A 82 5.14 -7.24 0.59
C LEU A 82 4.87 -5.78 0.30
N LEU A 83 5.37 -5.29 -0.84
CA LEU A 83 5.05 -3.96 -1.35
C LEU A 83 3.94 -4.07 -2.41
N LEU A 84 2.90 -3.25 -2.31
CA LEU A 84 1.94 -3.00 -3.38
C LEU A 84 2.05 -1.52 -3.78
N PHE A 85 2.50 -1.26 -4.99
CA PHE A 85 2.88 0.10 -5.40
C PHE A 85 2.33 0.47 -6.78
N ASN A 86 1.91 1.73 -6.89
CA ASN A 86 1.72 2.39 -8.17
C ASN A 86 1.85 3.90 -8.03
N VAL A 87 2.28 4.57 -9.10
CA VAL A 87 2.32 6.04 -9.18
C VAL A 87 1.54 6.51 -10.40
N THR A 88 1.01 7.74 -10.37
CA THR A 88 0.34 8.34 -11.53
C THR A 88 1.33 8.90 -12.56
N LYS A 89 0.87 9.02 -13.81
CA LYS A 89 1.61 9.71 -14.88
C LYS A 89 2.03 11.11 -14.41
N LYS A 90 3.26 11.53 -14.75
CA LYS A 90 3.99 12.78 -14.35
C LYS A 90 5.00 12.64 -13.21
N ARG A 91 5.13 11.49 -12.55
CA ARG A 91 6.14 11.29 -11.49
C ARG A 91 7.24 10.36 -11.96
N ASN A 92 8.47 10.64 -11.51
CA ASN A 92 9.59 9.74 -11.73
C ASN A 92 9.58 8.66 -10.63
N PRO A 93 9.31 7.39 -10.96
CA PRO A 93 9.24 6.32 -9.96
C PRO A 93 10.56 6.10 -9.23
N VAL A 94 11.71 6.39 -9.84
CA VAL A 94 13.03 6.28 -9.19
C VAL A 94 13.09 7.18 -7.95
N ASN A 95 12.55 8.39 -8.04
CA ASN A 95 12.57 9.36 -6.94
C ASN A 95 11.66 8.96 -5.78
N LEU A 96 10.73 8.02 -5.98
CA LEU A 96 9.83 7.53 -4.94
C LEU A 96 10.33 6.19 -4.39
N LEU A 97 10.52 5.21 -5.26
CA LEU A 97 10.87 3.83 -4.90
C LEU A 97 12.20 3.72 -4.15
N ARG A 98 13.17 4.61 -4.41
CA ARG A 98 14.45 4.63 -3.68
C ARG A 98 14.30 4.81 -2.17
N HIS A 99 13.22 5.44 -1.71
CA HIS A 99 12.98 5.65 -0.28
C HIS A 99 12.39 4.39 0.40
N LEU A 100 11.93 3.42 -0.39
CA LEU A 100 11.31 2.18 0.08
C LEU A 100 12.29 1.00 0.14
N THR A 101 13.51 1.13 -0.40
CA THR A 101 14.49 0.02 -0.48
C THR A 101 14.89 -0.51 0.89
N ASP A 102 14.95 0.37 1.90
CA ASP A 102 15.36 0.02 3.26
C ASP A 102 14.22 -0.56 4.12
N CYS A 103 13.03 -0.73 3.54
CA CYS A 103 11.87 -1.30 4.25
C CYS A 103 11.91 -2.83 4.35
N GLN A 104 12.92 -3.48 3.76
CA GLN A 104 13.13 -4.93 3.80
C GLN A 104 11.93 -5.72 3.23
N PHE A 105 11.47 -5.35 2.04
CA PHE A 105 10.43 -6.10 1.34
C PHE A 105 10.99 -7.41 0.78
N ASP A 106 10.31 -8.51 1.08
CA ASP A 106 10.58 -9.84 0.54
C ASP A 106 10.13 -9.92 -0.92
N GLU A 107 8.96 -9.37 -1.25
CA GLU A 107 8.47 -9.26 -2.63
C GLU A 107 7.71 -7.96 -2.91
N ALA A 108 7.51 -7.64 -4.19
CA ALA A 108 6.76 -6.47 -4.64
C ALA A 108 5.77 -6.81 -5.75
N ALA A 109 4.63 -6.11 -5.72
CA ALA A 109 3.54 -6.17 -6.68
C ALA A 109 3.26 -4.77 -7.22
N PHE A 110 3.19 -4.66 -8.55
CA PHE A 110 2.89 -3.42 -9.26
C PHE A 110 1.60 -3.58 -10.03
N THR A 111 0.71 -2.60 -9.95
CA THR A 111 -0.62 -2.70 -10.55
C THR A 111 -1.15 -1.32 -10.94
N PRO A 112 -1.97 -1.16 -11.99
CA PRO A 112 -2.58 0.14 -12.25
C PRO A 112 -3.58 0.50 -11.14
N ASN A 113 -4.05 1.75 -11.13
CA ASN A 113 -5.10 2.22 -10.21
C ASN A 113 -6.49 1.71 -10.64
N LEU A 114 -6.58 0.44 -11.03
CA LEU A 114 -7.76 -0.23 -11.56
C LEU A 114 -8.23 -1.28 -10.55
N MET A 115 -9.44 -1.14 -10.01
CA MET A 115 -9.94 -2.06 -8.99
C MET A 115 -10.01 -3.51 -9.49
N SER A 116 -10.65 -3.74 -10.64
CA SER A 116 -10.89 -5.06 -11.23
C SER A 116 -10.91 -4.98 -12.76
N THR A 117 -10.48 -6.05 -13.43
CA THR A 117 -10.60 -6.22 -14.89
C THR A 117 -12.00 -6.67 -15.32
N VAL A 118 -12.84 -7.12 -14.39
CA VAL A 118 -14.20 -7.54 -14.68
C VAL A 118 -15.15 -6.37 -14.44
N HIS A 119 -15.81 -5.89 -15.49
CA HIS A 119 -16.89 -4.92 -15.41
C HIS A 119 -18.15 -5.58 -14.81
N HIS A 120 -18.22 -5.74 -13.49
CA HIS A 120 -19.51 -5.94 -12.84
C HIS A 120 -20.16 -4.56 -12.71
N GLY A 121 -21.22 -4.34 -13.47
CA GLY A 121 -21.84 -3.04 -13.76
C GLY A 121 -22.50 -2.30 -12.60
N ASN A 122 -21.84 -2.19 -11.45
CA ASN A 122 -22.21 -1.32 -10.33
C ASN A 122 -20.99 -0.85 -9.50
N ILE A 123 -19.75 -1.10 -9.90
CA ILE A 123 -18.59 -0.43 -9.29
C ILE A 123 -18.42 0.94 -9.99
N MET A 124 -19.37 1.84 -9.74
CA MET A 124 -19.13 3.28 -9.89
C MET A 124 -18.19 3.66 -8.75
N ASP A 125 -17.01 4.19 -9.06
CA ASP A 125 -16.42 5.33 -8.35
C ASP A 125 -15.10 5.76 -9.03
N HIS A 126 -15.05 7.04 -9.41
CA HIS A 126 -13.87 7.79 -9.87
C HIS A 126 -12.98 7.16 -10.96
N TYR A 127 -13.56 6.40 -11.90
CA TYR A 127 -12.91 6.21 -13.19
C TYR A 127 -12.79 7.57 -13.88
N ASP A 128 -11.57 8.12 -13.94
CA ASP A 128 -11.28 9.07 -15.01
C ASP A 128 -11.36 8.26 -16.30
N SER A 129 -12.45 8.43 -17.05
CA SER A 129 -12.67 7.79 -18.35
C SER A 129 -11.60 8.13 -19.38
N ASN A 130 -10.61 8.94 -19.01
CA ASN A 130 -9.43 9.32 -19.78
C ASN A 130 -8.14 8.58 -19.41
N GLN A 131 -8.15 7.54 -18.55
CA GLN A 131 -6.93 6.76 -18.33
C GLN A 131 -6.49 6.12 -19.65
N GLY A 132 -5.38 6.62 -20.19
CA GLY A 132 -4.79 6.10 -21.42
C GLY A 132 -4.25 4.68 -21.20
N TYR A 133 -4.14 3.92 -22.29
CA TYR A 133 -3.54 2.58 -22.31
C TYR A 133 -2.23 2.49 -21.51
N GLU A 134 -1.36 3.50 -21.63
CA GLU A 134 -0.10 3.61 -20.88
C GLU A 134 -0.26 3.50 -19.35
N GLU A 135 -1.33 4.05 -18.78
CA GLU A 135 -1.56 4.04 -17.32
C GLU A 135 -1.95 2.65 -16.82
N LEU A 136 -2.62 1.88 -17.67
CA LEU A 136 -3.06 0.52 -17.36
C LEU A 136 -1.96 -0.51 -17.58
N THR A 137 -1.04 -0.27 -18.52
CA THR A 137 -0.06 -1.29 -18.92
C THR A 137 1.39 -0.90 -18.65
N ASP A 138 1.79 0.32 -18.97
CA ASP A 138 3.21 0.68 -19.07
C ASP A 138 3.73 1.21 -17.74
N ILE A 139 2.95 2.03 -17.04
CA ILE A 139 3.34 2.58 -15.73
C ILE A 139 3.66 1.47 -14.70
N PRO A 140 2.81 0.44 -14.50
CA PRO A 140 3.13 -0.64 -13.56
C PRO A 140 4.42 -1.39 -13.94
N LYS A 141 4.67 -1.60 -15.24
CA LYS A 141 5.90 -2.24 -15.74
C LYS A 141 7.12 -1.37 -15.53
N ASP A 142 7.01 -0.07 -15.71
CA ASP A 142 8.12 0.85 -15.49
C ASP A 142 8.44 0.99 -13.99
N ASN A 143 7.42 0.98 -13.13
CA ASN A 143 7.61 0.89 -11.68
C ASN A 143 8.37 -0.39 -11.29
N GLN A 144 7.96 -1.54 -11.83
CA GLN A 144 8.61 -2.83 -11.62
C GLN A 144 10.09 -2.79 -12.04
N LYS A 145 10.39 -2.36 -13.27
CA LYS A 145 11.78 -2.28 -13.77
C LYS A 145 12.66 -1.40 -12.88
N VAL A 146 12.13 -0.25 -12.45
CA VAL A 146 12.85 0.66 -11.57
C VAL A 146 13.09 0.04 -10.20
N TRP A 147 12.07 -0.60 -9.62
CA TRP A 147 12.22 -1.30 -8.34
C TRP A 147 13.26 -2.41 -8.43
N ASP A 148 13.13 -3.30 -9.42
CA ASP A 148 14.03 -4.45 -9.60
C ASP A 148 15.49 -3.99 -9.79
N ALA A 149 15.71 -2.89 -10.51
CA ALA A 149 17.02 -2.28 -10.66
C ALA A 149 17.56 -1.68 -9.34
N LEU A 150 16.72 -1.00 -8.56
CA LEU A 150 17.11 -0.40 -7.28
C LEU A 150 17.49 -1.44 -6.24
N VAL A 151 16.79 -2.57 -6.19
CA VAL A 151 17.04 -3.65 -5.22
C VAL A 151 17.87 -4.82 -5.78
N ASN A 152 18.40 -4.66 -7.00
CA ASN A 152 19.23 -5.66 -7.69
C ASN A 152 18.60 -7.07 -7.71
N ARG A 153 17.31 -7.13 -8.05
CA ARG A 153 16.53 -8.36 -8.10
C ARG A 153 17.05 -9.30 -9.18
N GLN A 154 17.18 -10.58 -8.83
CA GLN A 154 17.55 -11.63 -9.79
C GLN A 154 16.31 -12.15 -10.55
N GLU A 155 15.19 -12.26 -9.84
CA GLU A 155 13.90 -12.60 -10.42
C GLU A 155 12.98 -11.37 -10.40
N PRO A 156 12.22 -11.12 -11.48
CA PRO A 156 11.42 -9.92 -11.60
C PRO A 156 10.28 -9.91 -10.59
N SER A 157 10.01 -8.73 -10.00
CA SER A 157 8.82 -8.51 -9.16
C SER A 157 7.54 -8.68 -9.98
N GLN A 158 6.37 -8.81 -9.35
CA GLN A 158 5.14 -9.14 -10.08
C GLN A 158 4.40 -7.89 -10.59
N VAL A 159 3.82 -7.99 -11.79
CA VAL A 159 2.94 -6.96 -12.37
C VAL A 159 1.55 -7.55 -12.60
N PHE A 160 0.52 -6.85 -12.12
CA PHE A 160 -0.87 -7.29 -12.18
C PHE A 160 -1.74 -6.32 -12.96
N PRO A 161 -2.77 -6.79 -13.66
CA PRO A 161 -3.65 -5.94 -14.45
C PRO A 161 -4.63 -5.12 -13.59
N CYS A 162 -4.84 -5.47 -12.32
CA CYS A 162 -5.71 -4.74 -11.40
C CYS A 162 -5.37 -5.01 -9.93
N VAL A 163 -5.84 -4.11 -9.07
CA VAL A 163 -5.67 -4.12 -7.61
C VAL A 163 -6.18 -5.42 -7.01
N LEU A 164 -7.33 -5.93 -7.44
CA LEU A 164 -7.90 -7.16 -6.88
C LEU A 164 -7.02 -8.40 -7.11
N GLN A 165 -6.42 -8.52 -8.30
CA GLN A 165 -5.49 -9.63 -8.59
C GLN A 165 -4.18 -9.48 -7.82
N ALA A 166 -3.63 -8.27 -7.72
CA ALA A 166 -2.45 -7.99 -6.92
C ALA A 166 -2.69 -8.31 -5.43
N LEU A 167 -3.84 -7.86 -4.90
CA LEU A 167 -4.26 -8.16 -3.53
C LEU A 167 -4.42 -9.67 -3.32
N SER A 168 -5.05 -10.39 -4.25
CA SER A 168 -5.19 -11.85 -4.11
C SER A 168 -3.84 -12.55 -4.04
N TRP A 169 -2.84 -12.08 -4.79
CA TRP A 169 -1.50 -12.64 -4.75
C TRP A 169 -0.76 -12.30 -3.44
N VAL A 170 -0.76 -11.03 -3.02
CA VAL A 170 -0.07 -10.62 -1.78
C VAL A 170 -0.71 -11.22 -0.53
N THR A 171 -2.03 -11.42 -0.52
CA THR A 171 -2.74 -11.97 0.64
C THR A 171 -2.62 -13.48 0.75
N GLN A 172 -2.32 -14.17 -0.36
CA GLN A 172 -2.12 -15.63 -0.39
C GLN A 172 -3.34 -16.39 0.21
N GLY A 173 -4.54 -15.85 0.04
CA GLY A 173 -5.78 -16.43 0.57
C GLY A 173 -6.04 -16.24 2.07
N ARG A 174 -5.21 -15.48 2.78
CA ARG A 174 -5.37 -15.23 4.23
C ARG A 174 -6.51 -14.27 4.57
N ASP A 175 -6.87 -13.41 3.62
CA ASP A 175 -7.92 -12.43 3.83
C ASP A 175 -9.21 -12.86 3.10
N PRO A 176 -10.28 -13.23 3.83
CA PRO A 176 -11.53 -13.68 3.22
C PRO A 176 -12.27 -12.57 2.47
N LEU A 177 -11.91 -11.29 2.66
CA LEU A 177 -12.50 -10.17 1.94
C LEU A 177 -11.93 -10.04 0.52
N VAL A 178 -10.73 -10.57 0.27
CA VAL A 178 -10.07 -10.51 -1.03
C VAL A 178 -10.48 -11.73 -1.86
N LYS A 179 -11.45 -11.55 -2.75
CA LYS A 179 -11.96 -12.61 -3.64
C LYS A 179 -11.76 -12.21 -5.10
N VAL A 180 -10.96 -12.96 -5.84
CA VAL A 180 -10.84 -12.77 -7.29
C VAL A 180 -12.18 -13.08 -7.94
N ALA A 181 -12.76 -12.08 -8.62
CA ALA A 181 -14.06 -12.22 -9.26
C ALA A 181 -14.05 -13.17 -10.48
N ASP A 182 -12.89 -13.37 -11.09
CA ASP A 182 -12.68 -14.26 -12.24
C ASP A 182 -11.98 -15.55 -11.79
N PRO A 183 -12.70 -16.69 -11.71
CA PRO A 183 -12.12 -17.99 -11.36
C PRO A 183 -11.10 -18.50 -12.39
N SER A 184 -11.06 -17.92 -13.60
CA SER A 184 -10.13 -18.29 -14.66
C SER A 184 -8.84 -17.47 -14.64
N ALA A 185 -8.76 -16.42 -13.80
CA ALA A 185 -7.56 -15.61 -13.66
C ALA A 185 -6.43 -16.44 -13.05
N VAL A 186 -5.42 -16.75 -13.86
CA VAL A 186 -4.20 -17.43 -13.40
C VAL A 186 -3.28 -16.37 -12.81
N LEU A 187 -3.09 -16.42 -11.48
CA LEU A 187 -2.10 -15.59 -10.80
C LEU A 187 -0.71 -16.22 -10.90
N PRO A 188 0.37 -15.42 -10.91
CA PRO A 188 1.73 -15.93 -10.78
C PRO A 188 1.88 -16.76 -9.51
N GLU A 189 2.77 -17.76 -9.54
CA GLU A 189 3.09 -18.53 -8.34
C GLU A 189 3.69 -17.62 -7.27
N VAL A 190 3.36 -17.91 -6.01
CA VAL A 190 3.95 -17.22 -4.86
C VAL A 190 5.27 -17.90 -4.54
N PRO A 191 6.39 -17.16 -4.40
CA PRO A 191 7.68 -17.73 -4.04
C PRO A 191 7.62 -18.58 -2.78
N HIS A 192 8.27 -19.75 -2.79
CA HIS A 192 8.20 -20.74 -1.70
C HIS A 192 8.52 -20.15 -0.31
N HIS A 193 9.48 -19.23 -0.22
CA HIS A 193 9.86 -18.62 1.05
C HIS A 193 8.73 -17.81 1.72
N CYS A 194 7.78 -17.32 0.92
CA CYS A 194 6.59 -16.61 1.36
C CYS A 194 5.52 -17.54 1.94
N LEU A 195 5.40 -18.77 1.41
CA LEU A 195 4.36 -19.73 1.80
C LEU A 195 4.50 -20.20 3.26
N ASP A 196 5.73 -20.27 3.75
CA ASP A 196 6.03 -20.68 5.14
C ASP A 196 5.79 -19.56 6.17
N ALA A 197 5.44 -18.34 5.74
CA ALA A 197 5.21 -17.23 6.66
C ALA A 197 4.04 -17.53 7.61
N THR A 198 4.11 -17.10 8.85
CA THR A 198 2.94 -17.11 9.75
C THR A 198 2.16 -15.80 9.68
N HIS A 199 2.81 -14.71 9.23
CA HIS A 199 2.18 -13.39 9.09
C HIS A 199 2.69 -12.63 7.88
N ILE A 200 1.81 -11.89 7.21
CA ILE A 200 2.15 -11.03 6.07
C ILE A 200 1.96 -9.56 6.47
N GLN A 201 2.95 -8.72 6.17
CA GLN A 201 2.85 -7.26 6.25
C GLN A 201 2.80 -6.69 4.84
N VAL A 202 1.74 -5.97 4.48
CA VAL A 202 1.58 -5.38 3.14
C VAL A 202 1.62 -3.86 3.26
N LEU A 203 2.61 -3.20 2.65
CA LEU A 203 2.58 -1.75 2.45
C LEU A 203 1.89 -1.44 1.12
N VAL A 204 0.85 -0.62 1.16
CA VAL A 204 0.19 -0.09 -0.04
C VAL A 204 0.44 1.40 -0.12
N THR A 205 1.15 1.85 -1.15
CA THR A 205 1.53 3.26 -1.28
C THR A 205 1.82 3.69 -2.73
N GLY A 206 2.20 4.94 -2.94
CA GLY A 206 2.57 5.54 -4.23
C GLY A 206 1.46 6.38 -4.86
N SER A 207 0.20 6.18 -4.46
CA SER A 207 -0.94 6.96 -4.93
C SER A 207 -2.18 6.77 -4.05
N LEU A 208 -2.93 7.86 -3.81
CA LEU A 208 -4.28 7.75 -3.23
C LEU A 208 -5.25 7.01 -4.15
N LEU A 209 -5.04 7.06 -5.48
CA LEU A 209 -5.87 6.31 -6.45
C LEU A 209 -5.64 4.80 -6.38
N LEU A 210 -4.52 4.35 -5.78
CA LEU A 210 -4.29 2.95 -5.46
C LEU A 210 -4.90 2.59 -4.10
N VAL A 211 -4.68 3.43 -3.10
CA VAL A 211 -5.14 3.18 -1.72
C VAL A 211 -6.67 3.16 -1.62
N GLY A 212 -7.37 4.02 -2.36
CA GLY A 212 -8.85 4.07 -2.37
C GLY A 212 -9.50 2.72 -2.72
N PRO A 213 -9.20 2.12 -3.89
CA PRO A 213 -9.70 0.80 -4.24
C PRO A 213 -9.34 -0.30 -3.22
N VAL A 214 -8.13 -0.27 -2.65
CA VAL A 214 -7.74 -1.22 -1.61
C VAL A 214 -8.60 -1.05 -0.36
N LEU A 215 -8.85 0.17 0.09
CA LEU A 215 -9.76 0.44 1.21
C LEU A 215 -11.18 -0.06 0.93
N GLY A 216 -11.71 0.18 -0.27
CA GLY A 216 -13.03 -0.31 -0.67
C GLY A 216 -13.16 -1.84 -0.61
N ILE A 217 -12.07 -2.57 -0.85
CA ILE A 217 -12.03 -4.04 -0.72
C ILE A 217 -11.91 -4.47 0.75
N LEU A 218 -11.01 -3.84 1.51
CA LEU A 218 -10.69 -4.26 2.89
C LEU A 218 -11.70 -3.78 3.92
N LYS A 219 -12.52 -2.78 3.59
CA LYS A 219 -13.58 -2.25 4.46
C LYS A 219 -14.92 -2.16 3.70
N PRO A 220 -15.63 -3.29 3.57
CA PRO A 220 -16.99 -3.28 3.02
C PRO A 220 -17.87 -2.30 3.84
N GLY A 221 -18.45 -1.30 3.19
CA GLY A 221 -19.25 -0.24 3.82
C GLY A 221 -18.50 1.04 4.17
N PHE A 222 -17.23 1.19 3.76
CA PHE A 222 -16.49 2.43 3.96
C PHE A 222 -17.02 3.61 3.11
N ASN A 223 -17.65 3.33 1.97
CA ASN A 223 -18.26 4.32 1.09
C ASN A 223 -19.80 4.40 1.23
N ASP A 224 -20.39 3.65 2.17
CA ASP A 224 -21.84 3.60 2.41
C ASP A 224 -22.32 4.74 3.35
#